data_AF-A0A2S9TB18-F1
#
_entry.id   AF-A0A2S9TB18-F1
#
_cell.length_a   1.000
_cell.length_b   1.000
_cell.length_c   1.000
_cell.angle_alpha   90.00
_cell.angle_beta   90.00
_cell.angle_gamma   90.00
#
_symmetry.space_group_name_H-M   'P 1'
#
loop_
_entity.id
_entity.type
_entity.pdbx_description
1 polymer ?
#
loop_
_entity_poly.entity_id
_entity_poly.type
_entity_poly.pdbx_seq_one_letter_code
_entity_poly.pdbx_strand_id
1 'polypeptide(L)'
;MLVEIAQYIVINLSVAFILGLVLGYVIGKGNKEKFNSIQCSKNNDENTIKKNKFKINPIFNKSASLDFKPMVLSSSNKKDNLKKIKGIDEDIENELFKLGIYHFEQISIWSSKNAEWIENFLNLPNYVGANQWVEQAKILKTGRETSYSQKLLDEENEDNIDLTTK
;
A
#
# COMPACT_ATOMS: atom_id res chain seq x y z
N MET A 1 5.03 48.06 58.92
CA MET A 1 3.79 48.05 58.11
C MET A 1 4.04 48.22 56.61
N LEU A 2 4.41 49.39 56.06
CA LEU A 2 4.60 49.54 54.60
C LEU A 2 5.79 48.73 54.02
N VAL A 3 6.91 48.67 54.74
CA VAL A 3 8.13 47.95 54.31
C VAL A 3 7.96 46.43 54.32
N GLU A 4 7.19 45.89 55.27
CA GLU A 4 6.90 44.45 55.36
C GLU A 4 6.08 43.97 54.16
N ILE A 5 5.05 44.74 53.76
CA ILE A 5 4.20 44.41 52.60
C ILE A 5 5.03 44.42 51.31
N ALA A 6 5.95 45.39 51.17
CA ALA A 6 6.85 45.46 50.02
C ALA A 6 7.76 44.23 49.95
N GLN A 7 8.28 43.76 51.09
CA GLN A 7 9.15 42.57 51.15
C GLN A 7 8.42 41.29 50.72
N TYR A 8 7.14 41.11 51.09
CA TYR A 8 6.35 39.95 50.66
C TYR A 8 6.08 39.94 49.14
N ILE A 9 5.83 41.09 48.51
CA ILE A 9 5.69 41.21 47.05
C ILE A 9 6.96 40.74 46.35
N VAL A 10 8.13 41.17 46.85
CA VAL A 10 9.44 40.87 46.25
C VAL A 10 9.77 39.37 46.39
N ILE A 11 9.46 38.78 47.55
CA ILE A 11 9.67 37.34 47.79
C ILE A 11 8.80 36.49 46.85
N ASN A 12 7.51 36.83 46.68
CA ASN A 12 6.62 36.08 45.81
C ASN A 12 7.05 36.16 44.33
N LEU A 13 7.44 37.36 43.86
CA LEU A 13 8.00 37.54 42.51
C LEU A 13 9.25 36.67 42.30
N SER A 14 10.13 36.61 43.30
CA SER A 14 11.37 35.84 43.23
C SER A 14 11.09 34.33 43.16
N VAL A 15 10.13 33.83 43.96
CA VAL A 15 9.72 32.42 43.94
C VAL A 15 9.04 32.05 42.61
N ALA A 16 8.15 32.89 42.09
CA ALA A 16 7.50 32.69 40.80
C ALA A 16 8.51 32.70 39.63
N PHE A 17 9.51 33.59 39.67
CA PHE A 17 10.58 33.65 38.69
C PHE A 17 11.42 32.37 38.69
N ILE A 18 11.82 31.89 39.87
CA ILE A 18 12.60 30.65 40.00
C ILE A 18 11.78 29.44 39.54
N LEU A 19 10.52 29.32 39.94
CA LEU A 19 9.65 28.23 39.50
C LEU A 19 9.43 28.28 37.98
N GLY A 20 9.19 29.45 37.40
CA GLY A 20 9.05 29.62 35.96
C GLY A 20 10.33 29.26 35.19
N LEU A 21 11.51 29.61 35.71
CA LEU A 21 12.79 29.21 35.13
C LEU A 21 13.02 27.70 35.23
N VAL A 22 12.70 27.08 36.36
CA VAL A 22 12.89 25.63 36.57
C VAL A 22 11.91 24.83 35.72
N LEU A 23 10.61 25.16 35.75
CA LEU A 23 9.58 24.53 34.90
C LEU A 23 9.87 24.79 33.41
N GLY A 24 10.22 26.01 33.04
CA GLY A 24 10.59 26.37 31.67
C GLY A 24 11.87 25.67 31.19
N TYR A 25 12.87 25.50 32.06
CA TYR A 25 14.10 24.78 31.74
C TYR A 25 13.88 23.27 31.62
N VAL A 26 13.05 22.68 32.49
CA VAL A 26 12.72 21.25 32.43
C VAL A 26 11.85 20.93 31.21
N ILE A 27 10.84 21.76 30.90
CA ILE A 27 9.97 21.55 29.72
C ILE A 27 10.69 21.90 28.41
N GLY A 28 11.52 22.95 28.41
CA GLY A 28 12.32 23.37 27.25
C GLY A 28 13.49 22.44 26.93
N LYS A 29 13.81 21.51 27.85
CA LYS A 29 14.77 20.42 27.63
C LYS A 29 14.13 19.18 27.00
N GLY A 30 12.81 19.18 26.77
CA GLY A 30 12.08 18.12 26.07
C GLY A 30 12.32 18.17 24.56
N ASN A 31 12.97 17.11 24.06
CA ASN A 31 13.12 16.70 22.66
C ASN A 31 13.12 17.83 21.62
N LYS A 32 14.34 18.31 21.32
CA LYS A 32 14.63 18.73 19.94
C LYS A 32 14.57 17.46 19.09
N GLU A 33 13.35 17.07 18.69
CA GLU A 33 13.16 16.19 17.55
C GLU A 33 13.99 16.83 16.42
N LYS A 34 15.12 16.21 16.09
CA LYS A 34 15.92 16.63 14.95
C LYS A 34 15.04 16.40 13.73
N PHE A 35 14.33 17.44 13.31
CA PHE A 35 13.75 17.46 11.96
C PHE A 35 14.93 17.52 10.99
N ASN A 36 15.41 16.34 10.62
CA ASN A 36 16.24 16.20 9.44
C ASN A 36 15.35 16.59 8.27
N SER A 37 15.70 17.69 7.61
CA SER A 37 15.15 18.01 6.29
C SER A 37 15.29 16.76 5.42
N ILE A 38 14.22 16.40 4.72
CA ILE A 38 14.24 15.35 3.71
C ILE A 38 15.17 15.85 2.59
N GLN A 39 16.46 15.59 2.75
CA GLN A 39 17.39 15.60 1.65
C GLN A 39 17.23 14.24 0.99
N CYS A 40 16.74 14.25 -0.26
CA CYS A 40 16.65 13.07 -1.10
C CYS A 40 18.07 12.53 -1.32
N SER A 41 18.52 11.66 -0.41
CA SER A 41 19.75 10.90 -0.56
C SER A 41 19.39 9.59 -1.24
N LYS A 42 19.67 9.58 -2.54
CA LYS A 42 19.97 8.39 -3.32
C LYS A 42 20.99 7.58 -2.52
N ASN A 43 20.66 6.37 -2.10
CA ASN A 43 21.51 5.18 -2.12
C ASN A 43 20.86 4.00 -1.40
N ASN A 44 21.01 2.86 -2.06
CA ASN A 44 20.91 1.47 -1.63
C ASN A 44 21.24 1.29 -0.14
N ASP A 45 20.43 0.51 0.58
CA ASP A 45 20.91 -0.57 1.44
C ASP A 45 19.74 -1.37 2.03
N GLU A 46 19.82 -2.68 1.82
CA GLU A 46 18.93 -3.72 2.29
C GLU A 46 18.98 -3.87 3.82
N ASN A 47 17.96 -4.53 4.37
CA ASN A 47 17.88 -5.05 5.74
C ASN A 47 17.78 -4.01 6.87
N THR A 48 16.55 -3.70 7.34
CA THR A 48 16.23 -3.43 8.77
C THR A 48 14.77 -2.97 9.04
N ILE A 49 13.74 -3.45 8.34
CA ILE A 49 12.34 -3.06 8.67
C ILE A 49 11.41 -4.27 8.74
N LYS A 50 11.65 -5.14 9.73
CA LYS A 50 10.60 -5.94 10.36
C LYS A 50 10.39 -5.39 11.76
N LYS A 51 9.14 -5.01 12.07
CA LYS A 51 8.50 -4.80 13.40
C LYS A 51 7.83 -3.43 13.55
N ASN A 52 6.77 -3.21 12.76
CA ASN A 52 5.49 -2.65 13.20
C ASN A 52 4.57 -2.60 11.97
N LYS A 53 3.90 -3.72 11.68
CA LYS A 53 2.91 -3.84 10.61
C LYS A 53 1.66 -3.05 10.99
N PHE A 54 1.70 -1.74 10.86
CA PHE A 54 0.49 -1.02 10.49
C PHE A 54 0.04 -1.59 9.15
N LYS A 55 -1.23 -2.02 9.04
CA LYS A 55 -1.85 -2.40 7.76
C LYS A 55 -2.01 -1.14 6.91
N ILE A 56 -0.89 -0.58 6.46
CA ILE A 56 -0.92 0.48 5.46
C ILE A 56 -1.44 -0.19 4.20
N ASN A 57 -2.49 0.35 3.59
CA ASN A 57 -3.01 -0.18 2.34
C ASN A 57 -1.84 -0.30 1.34
N PRO A 58 -1.70 -1.42 0.61
CA PRO A 58 -0.59 -1.67 -0.31
C PRO A 58 -0.34 -0.55 -1.32
N ILE A 59 -1.40 0.23 -1.60
CA ILE A 59 -1.41 1.48 -2.37
C ILE A 59 -0.32 2.49 -1.96
N PHE A 60 0.11 2.49 -0.69
CA PHE A 60 1.03 3.51 -0.13
C PHE A 60 2.41 2.95 0.26
N ASN A 61 2.75 1.77 -0.26
CA ASN A 61 4.09 1.19 -0.13
C ASN A 61 5.12 2.09 -0.87
N LYS A 62 6.15 2.52 -0.13
CA LYS A 62 7.20 3.49 -0.51
C LYS A 62 8.01 3.05 -1.73
N SER A 63 7.73 3.63 -2.89
CA SER A 63 8.69 3.94 -3.99
C SER A 63 8.00 4.21 -5.32
N ALA A 64 6.74 3.79 -5.47
CA ALA A 64 6.03 3.92 -6.73
C ALA A 64 5.32 5.28 -6.82
N SER A 65 5.76 6.13 -7.76
CA SER A 65 5.09 7.40 -8.05
C SER A 65 3.59 7.19 -8.26
N LEU A 66 2.75 8.00 -7.60
CA LEU A 66 1.28 7.95 -7.75
C LEU A 66 0.83 8.20 -9.20
N ASP A 67 1.71 8.73 -10.03
CA ASP A 67 1.45 9.19 -11.40
C ASP A 67 0.94 8.09 -12.34
N PHE A 68 1.16 6.80 -12.02
CA PHE A 68 0.79 5.66 -12.88
C PHE A 68 -0.02 4.58 -12.15
N LYS A 69 -0.66 4.94 -11.04
CA LYS A 69 -1.50 4.00 -10.30
C LYS A 69 -2.66 3.54 -11.21
N PRO A 70 -2.85 2.23 -11.41
CA PRO A 70 -3.99 1.73 -12.17
C PRO A 70 -5.31 2.07 -11.48
N MET A 71 -6.39 2.06 -12.25
CA MET A 71 -7.73 2.28 -11.72
C MET A 71 -8.09 1.17 -10.74
N VAL A 72 -8.21 1.51 -9.46
CA VAL A 72 -8.63 0.60 -8.39
C VAL A 72 -10.01 0.98 -7.87
N LEU A 73 -10.81 -0.02 -7.52
CA LEU A 73 -12.12 0.11 -6.90
C LEU A 73 -11.99 -0.18 -5.40
N SER A 74 -12.70 0.58 -4.57
CA SER A 74 -12.71 0.37 -3.12
C SER A 74 -13.48 -0.89 -2.71
N SER A 75 -14.48 -1.27 -3.49
CA SER A 75 -15.24 -2.51 -3.33
C SER A 75 -15.98 -2.82 -4.63
N SER A 76 -16.19 -4.10 -4.91
CA SER A 76 -17.10 -4.54 -5.97
C SER A 76 -17.93 -5.72 -5.48
N ASN A 77 -19.24 -5.67 -5.76
CA ASN A 77 -20.18 -6.75 -5.43
C ASN A 77 -20.07 -7.92 -6.41
N LYS A 78 -19.46 -7.71 -7.58
CA LYS A 78 -19.25 -8.72 -8.60
C LYS A 78 -17.75 -8.78 -8.90
N LYS A 79 -17.12 -9.93 -8.66
CA LYS A 79 -15.70 -10.12 -8.97
C LYS A 79 -15.61 -11.05 -10.18
N ASP A 80 -14.78 -10.67 -11.14
CA ASP A 80 -14.46 -11.53 -12.27
C ASP A 80 -13.34 -12.50 -11.85
N ASN A 81 -13.30 -13.69 -12.46
CA ASN A 81 -12.27 -14.69 -12.18
C ASN A 81 -11.00 -14.35 -12.99
N LEU A 82 -10.04 -13.69 -12.36
CA LEU A 82 -8.85 -13.19 -13.02
C LEU A 82 -7.91 -14.32 -13.45
N LYS A 83 -8.04 -15.51 -12.86
CA LYS A 83 -7.31 -16.74 -13.25
C LYS A 83 -7.55 -17.14 -14.70
N LYS A 84 -8.63 -16.63 -15.34
CA LYS A 84 -8.87 -16.80 -16.78
C LYS A 84 -7.77 -16.19 -17.67
N ILE A 85 -6.95 -15.28 -17.14
CA ILE A 85 -5.79 -14.71 -17.83
C ILE A 85 -4.58 -15.59 -17.55
N LYS A 86 -3.84 -15.95 -18.62
CA LYS A 86 -2.63 -16.77 -18.50
C LYS A 86 -1.59 -16.09 -17.60
N GLY A 87 -1.09 -16.85 -16.62
CA GLY A 87 -0.10 -16.40 -15.65
C GLY A 87 -0.70 -15.75 -14.40
N ILE A 88 -2.02 -15.60 -14.30
CA ILE A 88 -2.63 -15.22 -13.02
C ILE A 88 -2.90 -16.48 -12.21
N ASP A 89 -2.04 -16.71 -11.21
CA ASP A 89 -2.25 -17.73 -10.19
C ASP A 89 -3.19 -17.22 -9.09
N GLU A 90 -3.68 -18.11 -8.23
CA GLU A 90 -4.59 -17.76 -7.12
C GLU A 90 -3.95 -16.76 -6.13
N ASP A 91 -2.64 -16.87 -5.89
CA ASP A 91 -1.90 -15.92 -5.05
C ASP A 91 -1.88 -14.52 -5.64
N ILE A 92 -1.59 -14.42 -6.95
CA ILE A 92 -1.56 -13.16 -7.70
C ILE A 92 -2.95 -12.53 -7.74
N GLU A 93 -3.99 -13.33 -8.01
CA GLU A 93 -5.38 -12.87 -7.99
C GLU A 93 -5.75 -12.28 -6.62
N ASN A 94 -5.39 -12.95 -5.53
CA ASN A 94 -5.66 -12.46 -4.18
C ASN A 94 -4.93 -11.14 -3.89
N GLU A 95 -3.70 -10.98 -4.38
CA GLU A 95 -2.96 -9.71 -4.27
C GLU A 95 -3.62 -8.58 -5.09
N LEU A 96 -4.09 -8.87 -6.31
CA LEU A 96 -4.85 -7.93 -7.13
C LEU A 96 -6.18 -7.54 -6.47
N PHE A 97 -6.87 -8.48 -5.83
CA PHE A 97 -8.09 -8.20 -5.07
C PHE A 97 -7.83 -7.35 -3.82
N LYS A 98 -6.68 -7.52 -3.16
CA LYS A 98 -6.26 -6.64 -2.05
C LYS A 98 -5.93 -5.23 -2.53
N LEU A 99 -5.44 -5.09 -3.76
CA LEU A 99 -5.21 -3.78 -4.40
C LEU A 99 -6.50 -3.07 -4.81
N GLY A 100 -7.60 -3.80 -4.99
CA GLY A 100 -8.87 -3.26 -5.48
C GLY A 100 -9.10 -3.44 -6.99
N ILE A 101 -8.42 -4.42 -7.61
CA ILE A 101 -8.60 -4.79 -9.01
C ILE A 101 -9.48 -6.03 -9.05
N TYR A 102 -10.76 -5.87 -9.41
CA TYR A 102 -11.76 -6.93 -9.38
C TYR A 102 -12.27 -7.36 -10.76
N HIS A 103 -12.01 -6.56 -11.80
CA HIS A 103 -12.60 -6.74 -13.12
C HIS A 103 -11.55 -6.81 -14.24
N PHE A 104 -11.85 -7.58 -15.30
CA PHE A 104 -11.04 -7.58 -16.51
C PHE A 104 -10.96 -6.20 -17.16
N GLU A 105 -12.01 -5.40 -17.02
CA GLU A 105 -12.06 -4.05 -17.58
C GLU A 105 -10.94 -3.16 -17.02
N GLN A 106 -10.63 -3.26 -15.74
CA GLN A 106 -9.55 -2.48 -15.13
C GLN A 106 -8.20 -2.84 -15.74
N ILE A 107 -7.93 -4.14 -15.93
CA ILE A 107 -6.68 -4.66 -16.51
C ILE A 107 -6.58 -4.27 -18.00
N SER A 108 -7.71 -4.27 -18.72
CA SER A 108 -7.75 -3.95 -20.16
C SER A 108 -7.34 -2.52 -20.50
N ILE A 109 -7.42 -1.60 -19.53
CA ILE A 109 -7.13 -0.17 -19.67
C ILE A 109 -5.68 0.16 -19.23
N TRP A 110 -4.93 -0.81 -18.71
CA TRP A 110 -3.57 -0.56 -18.23
C TRP A 110 -2.63 -0.08 -19.34
N SER A 111 -1.89 0.98 -19.02
CA SER A 111 -0.72 1.42 -19.80
C SER A 111 0.50 0.58 -19.43
N SER A 112 1.56 0.63 -20.24
CA SER A 112 2.84 -0.03 -19.94
C SER A 112 3.39 0.35 -18.55
N LYS A 113 3.21 1.61 -18.14
CA LYS A 113 3.64 2.09 -16.81
C LYS A 113 2.77 1.53 -15.68
N ASN A 114 1.48 1.33 -15.92
CA ASN A 114 0.59 0.71 -14.94
C ASN A 114 0.94 -0.77 -14.75
N ALA A 115 1.26 -1.46 -15.85
CA ALA A 115 1.73 -2.85 -15.81
C ALA A 115 3.03 -2.95 -15.02
N GLU A 116 4.02 -2.10 -15.31
CA GLU A 116 5.28 -2.03 -14.56
C GLU A 116 5.07 -1.71 -13.06
N TRP A 117 4.12 -0.84 -12.74
CA TRP A 117 3.75 -0.55 -11.35
C TRP A 117 3.23 -1.80 -10.62
N ILE A 118 2.38 -2.59 -11.29
CA ILE A 118 1.84 -3.85 -10.74
C ILE A 118 2.94 -4.91 -10.64
N GLU A 119 3.83 -5.02 -11.63
CA GLU A 119 4.98 -5.93 -11.60
C GLU A 119 5.89 -5.64 -10.40
N ASN A 120 6.18 -4.37 -10.15
CA ASN A 120 6.95 -3.94 -8.97
C ASN A 120 6.20 -4.24 -7.66
N PHE A 121 4.88 -4.12 -7.66
CA PHE A 121 4.05 -4.44 -6.49
C PHE A 121 4.04 -5.93 -6.16
N LEU A 122 3.92 -6.77 -7.18
CA LEU A 122 3.91 -8.23 -7.05
C LEU A 122 5.33 -8.82 -6.90
N ASN A 123 6.38 -7.99 -7.00
CA ASN A 123 7.78 -8.42 -7.06
C ASN A 123 8.08 -9.40 -8.21
N LEU A 124 7.35 -9.27 -9.34
CA LEU A 124 7.46 -10.13 -10.52
C LEU A 124 7.88 -9.28 -11.75
N PRO A 125 9.18 -9.13 -12.03
CA PRO A 125 9.64 -8.25 -13.11
C PRO A 125 9.27 -8.81 -14.50
N ASN A 126 8.75 -7.96 -15.37
CA ASN A 126 8.39 -8.27 -16.77
C ASN A 126 7.33 -9.39 -16.94
N TYR A 127 6.58 -9.69 -15.88
CA TYR A 127 5.64 -10.81 -15.90
C TYR A 127 4.30 -10.46 -16.55
N VAL A 128 3.77 -9.27 -16.26
CA VAL A 128 2.49 -8.78 -16.81
C VAL A 128 2.63 -8.54 -18.31
N GLY A 129 3.77 -7.97 -18.72
CA GLY A 129 4.14 -7.78 -20.13
C GLY A 129 4.34 -9.10 -20.89
N ALA A 130 5.15 -10.02 -20.35
CA ALA A 130 5.44 -11.30 -21.01
C ALA A 130 4.21 -12.18 -21.23
N ASN A 131 3.24 -12.12 -20.31
CA ASN A 131 1.99 -12.85 -20.41
C ASN A 131 0.86 -12.08 -21.12
N GLN A 132 1.12 -10.88 -21.63
CA GLN A 132 0.14 -10.08 -22.39
C GLN A 132 -1.20 -9.91 -21.66
N TRP A 133 -1.18 -9.68 -20.34
CA TRP A 133 -2.40 -9.63 -19.51
C TRP A 133 -3.44 -8.64 -20.04
N VAL A 134 -2.97 -7.47 -20.49
CA VAL A 134 -3.84 -6.40 -21.02
C VAL A 134 -4.60 -6.85 -22.27
N GLU A 135 -3.95 -7.60 -23.16
CA GLU A 135 -4.57 -8.08 -24.41
C GLU A 135 -5.61 -9.17 -24.13
N GLN A 136 -5.29 -10.11 -23.24
CA GLN A 136 -6.23 -11.15 -22.83
C GLN A 136 -7.44 -10.57 -22.10
N ALA A 137 -7.21 -9.61 -21.20
CA ALA A 137 -8.28 -8.92 -20.48
C ALA A 137 -9.23 -8.16 -21.43
N LYS A 138 -8.73 -7.57 -22.53
CA LYS A 138 -9.56 -6.94 -23.56
C LYS A 138 -10.49 -7.95 -24.23
N ILE A 139 -10.01 -9.16 -24.50
CA ILE A 139 -10.79 -10.23 -25.12
C ILE A 139 -11.88 -10.70 -24.14
N LEU A 140 -11.50 -10.97 -22.89
CA LEU A 140 -12.39 -11.46 -21.83
C LEU A 140 -13.48 -10.44 -21.46
N LYS A 141 -13.15 -9.14 -21.43
CA LYS A 141 -14.13 -8.06 -21.24
C LYS A 141 -15.26 -8.10 -22.26
N THR A 142 -14.97 -8.52 -23.50
CA THR A 142 -15.96 -8.56 -24.59
C THR A 142 -16.86 -9.80 -24.50
N GLY A 143 -16.68 -10.66 -23.50
CA GLY A 143 -17.39 -11.94 -23.37
C GLY A 143 -16.88 -13.01 -24.33
N ARG A 144 -15.70 -12.82 -24.92
CA ARG A 144 -15.02 -13.86 -25.71
C ARG A 144 -14.08 -14.64 -24.81
N GLU A 145 -14.12 -15.96 -24.90
CA GLU A 145 -13.19 -16.82 -24.18
C GLU A 145 -11.85 -16.87 -24.93
N THR A 146 -10.75 -16.96 -24.18
CA THR A 146 -9.42 -17.22 -24.78
C THR A 146 -9.16 -18.73 -24.81
N SER A 147 -8.26 -19.19 -25.69
CA SER A 147 -7.86 -20.60 -25.73
C SER A 147 -7.30 -21.12 -24.40
N TYR A 148 -6.86 -20.23 -23.51
CA TYR A 148 -6.42 -20.59 -22.15
C TYR A 148 -7.63 -20.72 -21.20
N SER A 149 -8.54 -19.76 -21.23
CA SER A 149 -9.75 -19.80 -20.40
C SER A 149 -10.64 -21.01 -20.73
N GLN A 150 -10.70 -21.44 -21.99
CA GLN A 150 -11.40 -22.66 -22.39
C GLN A 150 -10.79 -23.92 -21.75
N LYS A 151 -9.46 -24.04 -21.77
CA LYS A 151 -8.76 -25.18 -21.16
C LYS A 151 -9.01 -25.28 -19.65
N LEU A 152 -9.02 -24.15 -18.96
CA LEU A 152 -9.32 -24.13 -17.53
C LEU A 152 -10.74 -24.60 -17.21
N LEU A 153 -11.71 -24.27 -18.07
CA LEU A 153 -13.08 -24.78 -17.93
C LEU A 153 -13.13 -26.29 -18.16
N ASP A 154 -12.39 -26.79 -19.16
CA ASP A 154 -12.35 -28.22 -19.48
C ASP A 154 -11.69 -29.03 -18.34
N GLU A 155 -10.59 -28.52 -17.75
CA GLU A 155 -9.91 -29.12 -16.59
C GLU A 155 -10.80 -29.14 -15.33
N GLU A 156 -11.49 -28.03 -15.01
CA GLU A 156 -12.40 -27.97 -13.84
C GLU A 156 -13.61 -28.92 -13.98
N ASN A 157 -14.03 -29.20 -15.22
CA ASN A 157 -15.12 -30.15 -15.49
C ASN A 157 -14.65 -31.61 -15.36
N GLU A 158 -13.41 -31.94 -15.73
CA GLU A 158 -12.87 -33.31 -15.59
C GLU A 158 -12.68 -33.70 -14.12
N ASP A 159 -12.18 -32.80 -13.28
CA ASP A 159 -11.99 -33.06 -11.84
C ASP A 159 -13.31 -33.27 -11.07
N ASN A 160 -14.43 -32.72 -11.57
CA ASN A 160 -15.76 -32.92 -10.97
C ASN A 160 -16.43 -34.25 -11.36
N ILE A 161 -16.05 -34.86 -12.49
CA ILE A 161 -16.68 -36.11 -12.94
C ILE A 161 -16.20 -37.30 -12.08
N ASP A 162 -14.92 -37.33 -11.67
CA ASP A 162 -14.33 -38.41 -10.86
C ASP A 162 -14.95 -38.55 -9.45
N LEU A 163 -15.51 -37.46 -8.89
CA LEU A 163 -16.21 -37.48 -7.60
C LEU A 163 -17.65 -38.03 -7.67
N THR A 164 -18.24 -38.13 -8.86
CA THR A 164 -19.63 -38.59 -9.05
C THR A 164 -19.73 -40.07 -9.45
N THR A 165 -18.62 -40.68 -9.85
CA THR A 165 -18.51 -42.07 -10.32
C THR A 165 -17.64 -42.93 -9.40
N LYS A 166 -17.85 -42.86 -8.08
CA LYS A 166 -17.32 -43.85 -7.14
C LYS A 166 -18.29 -44.18 -6.02
#